data_AF-A0A955JHY2-F1
#
_entry.id   AF-A0A955JHY2-F1
#
_cell.length_a   1.000
_cell.length_b   1.000
_cell.length_c   1.000
_cell.angle_alpha   90.00
_cell.angle_beta   90.00
_cell.angle_gamma   90.00
#
_symmetry.space_group_name_H-M   'P 1'
#
loop_
_entity.id
_entity.type
_entity.pdbx_description
1 polymer ?
#
loop_
_entity_poly.entity_id
_entity_poly.type
_entity_poly.pdbx_seq_one_letter_code
_entity_poly.pdbx_strand_id
1 'polypeptide(L)'
;MPTAKSQSTTGATQTATTNAVTIKDFAFSPAKITVKVGTKVTWTNQDSTPHTVTADSGSGPDSGTMNQGQTYSFTYDTVGSFPYHCNFHSNMTGTVEVTQ
;
A
#
# COMPACT_ATOMS: atom_id res chain seq x y z
N MET A 1 -25.67 17.17 44.56
CA MET A 1 -24.86 17.70 43.44
C MET A 1 -23.49 17.05 43.50
N PRO A 2 -22.80 16.74 42.38
CA PRO A 2 -23.30 16.49 41.02
C PRO A 2 -22.94 15.08 40.50
N THR A 3 -23.75 14.65 39.54
CA THR A 3 -23.52 13.59 38.57
C THR A 3 -22.40 13.96 37.59
N ALA A 4 -21.55 13.00 37.21
CA ALA A 4 -20.74 13.06 35.99
C ALA A 4 -21.28 11.98 35.03
N LYS A 5 -22.21 12.34 34.14
CA LYS A 5 -21.99 12.70 32.72
C LYS A 5 -21.11 11.71 31.96
N SER A 6 -21.80 10.96 31.11
CA SER A 6 -21.31 10.26 29.93
C SER A 6 -20.23 11.05 29.20
N GLN A 7 -19.14 10.38 28.85
CA GLN A 7 -18.26 10.80 27.77
C GLN A 7 -18.23 9.68 26.73
N SER A 8 -19.17 9.78 25.80
CA SER A 8 -19.00 9.23 24.46
C SER A 8 -17.70 9.81 23.89
N THR A 9 -16.63 9.02 23.89
CA THR A 9 -15.53 9.26 22.97
C THR A 9 -15.88 8.52 21.69
N THR A 10 -16.40 9.25 20.72
CA THR A 10 -16.39 8.81 19.33
C THR A 10 -14.93 8.56 18.97
N GLY A 11 -14.48 7.32 19.11
CA GLY A 11 -13.21 6.89 18.57
C GLY A 11 -13.31 7.03 17.06
N ALA A 12 -12.75 8.11 16.53
CA ALA A 12 -12.40 8.15 15.13
C ALA A 12 -11.60 6.89 14.86
N THR A 13 -12.11 6.01 14.01
CA THR A 13 -11.36 4.88 13.48
C THR A 13 -10.16 5.49 12.76
N GLN A 14 -9.03 5.61 13.47
CA GLN A 14 -7.74 5.70 12.81
C GLN A 14 -7.59 4.37 12.09
N THR A 15 -8.00 4.33 10.83
CA THR A 15 -7.58 3.29 9.90
C THR A 15 -6.07 3.27 10.01
N ALA A 16 -5.53 2.22 10.64
CA ALA A 16 -4.10 2.05 10.75
C ALA A 16 -3.55 2.19 9.33
N THR A 17 -2.73 3.22 9.10
CA THR A 17 -2.12 3.46 7.81
C THR A 17 -1.03 2.42 7.62
N THR A 18 -1.43 1.20 7.26
CA THR A 18 -0.47 0.12 7.02
C THR A 18 0.28 0.47 5.75
N ASN A 19 1.60 0.62 5.86
CA ASN A 19 2.55 0.72 4.75
C ASN A 19 2.75 -0.64 4.04
N ALA A 20 1.73 -1.50 4.06
CA ALA A 20 1.77 -2.87 3.58
C ALA A 20 0.67 -3.06 2.53
N VAL A 21 1.03 -3.73 1.43
CA VAL A 21 0.13 -4.10 0.34
C VAL A 21 0.24 -5.61 0.15
N THR A 22 -0.89 -6.30 0.19
CA THR A 22 -0.97 -7.72 -0.14
C THR A 22 -1.34 -7.85 -1.61
N ILE A 23 -0.66 -8.74 -2.33
CA ILE A 23 -1.08 -9.18 -3.66
C ILE A 23 -1.86 -10.47 -3.49
N LYS A 24 -3.16 -10.42 -3.74
CA LYS A 24 -4.05 -11.57 -3.61
C LYS A 24 -5.22 -11.45 -4.58
N ASP A 25 -5.70 -12.57 -5.09
CA ASP A 25 -6.85 -12.66 -5.99
C ASP A 25 -6.67 -11.79 -7.25
N PHE A 26 -5.44 -11.74 -7.78
CA PHE A 26 -5.05 -10.87 -8.90
C PHE A 26 -5.36 -9.39 -8.63
N ALA A 27 -5.12 -8.92 -7.40
CA ALA A 27 -5.29 -7.51 -7.02
C ALA A 27 -4.24 -7.07 -6.01
N PHE A 28 -3.94 -5.76 -6.01
CA PHE A 28 -3.23 -5.10 -4.91
C PHE A 28 -4.25 -4.68 -3.85
N SER A 29 -4.01 -5.06 -2.59
CA SER A 29 -4.89 -4.77 -1.46
C SER A 29 -4.10 -4.20 -0.27
N PRO A 30 -4.30 -2.91 0.09
CA PRO A 30 -5.20 -1.95 -0.56
C PRO A 30 -4.72 -1.58 -1.97
N ALA A 31 -5.65 -1.24 -2.87
CA ALA A 31 -5.30 -0.71 -4.19
C ALA A 31 -4.72 0.72 -4.10
N LYS A 32 -5.12 1.49 -3.09
CA LYS A 32 -4.55 2.78 -2.76
C LYS A 32 -4.08 2.80 -1.31
N ILE A 33 -2.83 3.16 -1.08
CA ILE A 33 -2.31 3.46 0.25
C ILE A 33 -1.84 4.91 0.30
N THR A 34 -1.94 5.53 1.46
CA THR A 34 -1.38 6.86 1.72
C THR A 34 -0.31 6.71 2.79
N VAL A 35 0.90 7.24 2.61
CA VAL A 35 2.00 7.15 3.58
C VAL A 35 2.71 8.49 3.71
N LYS A 36 3.50 8.69 4.76
CA LYS A 36 4.36 9.88 4.86
C LYS A 36 5.63 9.71 4.02
N VAL A 37 6.19 10.81 3.54
CA VAL A 37 7.51 10.82 2.88
C VAL A 37 8.57 10.15 3.77
N GLY A 38 9.44 9.36 3.15
CA GLY A 38 10.42 8.51 3.84
C GLY A 38 9.84 7.21 4.42
N THR A 39 8.53 6.94 4.25
CA THR A 39 7.95 5.66 4.66
C THR A 39 8.30 4.57 3.65
N LYS A 40 8.79 3.44 4.17
CA LYS A 40 8.99 2.22 3.41
C LYS A 40 7.64 1.54 3.20
N VAL A 41 7.23 1.33 1.95
CA VAL A 41 6.07 0.51 1.58
C VAL A 41 6.55 -0.91 1.30
N THR A 42 5.80 -1.91 1.74
CA THR A 42 6.09 -3.34 1.50
C THR A 42 4.93 -4.02 0.80
N TRP A 43 5.24 -4.72 -0.29
CA TRP A 43 4.32 -5.61 -0.98
C TRP A 43 4.63 -7.06 -0.64
N THR A 44 3.60 -7.89 -0.47
CA THR A 44 3.74 -9.33 -0.25
C THR A 44 2.87 -10.08 -1.24
N ASN A 45 3.45 -10.99 -2.02
CA ASN A 45 2.66 -11.86 -2.88
C ASN A 45 2.07 -13.03 -2.08
N GLN A 46 0.76 -13.10 -1.94
CA GLN A 46 0.04 -14.23 -1.33
C GLN A 46 -0.66 -15.12 -2.35
N ASP A 47 -0.69 -14.72 -3.62
CA ASP A 47 -1.14 -15.59 -4.71
C ASP A 47 -0.08 -16.65 -5.02
N SER A 48 -0.54 -17.81 -5.49
CA SER A 48 0.33 -18.81 -6.10
C SER A 48 0.89 -18.34 -7.44
N THR A 49 0.19 -17.41 -8.11
CA THR A 49 0.60 -16.79 -9.36
C THR A 49 1.72 -15.77 -9.11
N PRO A 50 2.80 -15.77 -9.90
CA PRO A 50 3.82 -14.72 -9.84
C PRO A 50 3.27 -13.35 -10.25
N HIS A 51 3.76 -12.30 -9.58
CA HIS A 51 3.37 -10.90 -9.84
C HIS A 51 4.59 -9.99 -9.83
N THR A 52 4.39 -8.72 -10.19
CA THR A 52 5.41 -7.66 -10.12
C THR A 52 4.78 -6.41 -9.49
N VAL A 53 5.62 -5.51 -8.99
CA VAL A 53 5.27 -4.14 -8.60
C VAL A 53 6.16 -3.23 -9.43
N THR A 54 5.57 -2.55 -10.42
CA THR A 54 6.30 -1.76 -11.42
C THR A 54 5.71 -0.36 -11.51
N ALA A 55 6.54 0.66 -11.30
CA ALA A 55 6.14 2.07 -11.41
C ALA A 55 5.73 2.44 -12.83
N ASP A 56 4.61 3.16 -12.99
CA ASP A 56 4.14 3.59 -14.32
C ASP A 56 5.02 4.68 -14.93
N SER A 57 5.68 5.48 -14.09
CA SER A 57 6.59 6.55 -14.51
C SER A 57 7.92 6.04 -15.09
N GLY A 58 8.23 4.74 -14.95
CA GLY A 58 9.56 4.18 -15.23
C GLY A 58 10.63 4.59 -14.20
N SER A 59 10.25 5.26 -13.12
CA SER A 59 11.15 5.61 -12.00
C SER A 59 10.42 5.38 -10.68
N GLY A 60 10.87 4.43 -9.88
CA GLY A 60 10.20 4.04 -8.64
C GLY A 60 10.37 2.55 -8.34
N PRO A 61 9.36 1.89 -7.72
CA PRO A 61 9.42 0.44 -7.49
C PRO A 61 9.54 -0.34 -8.81
N ASP A 62 10.46 -1.29 -8.83
CA ASP A 62 10.60 -2.35 -9.81
C ASP A 62 11.04 -3.60 -9.05
N SER A 63 10.08 -4.48 -8.75
CA SER A 63 10.34 -5.66 -7.93
C SER A 63 10.99 -6.80 -8.69
N GLY A 64 10.95 -6.77 -10.03
CA GLY A 64 11.01 -8.01 -10.82
C GLY A 64 9.94 -9.01 -10.40
N THR A 65 10.11 -10.29 -10.78
CA THR A 65 9.15 -11.35 -10.47
C THR A 65 9.12 -11.66 -8.97
N MET A 66 7.94 -11.54 -8.36
CA MET A 66 7.63 -11.98 -7.01
C MET A 66 6.78 -13.25 -7.05
N ASN A 67 7.35 -14.38 -6.63
CA ASN A 67 6.65 -15.64 -6.41
C ASN A 67 5.85 -15.62 -5.10
N GLN A 68 5.03 -16.65 -4.88
CA GLN A 68 4.25 -16.79 -3.65
C GLN A 68 5.12 -16.66 -2.39
N GLY A 69 4.64 -15.88 -1.42
CA GLY A 69 5.29 -15.59 -0.15
C GLY A 69 6.42 -14.57 -0.22
N GLN A 70 6.87 -14.15 -1.41
CA GLN A 70 7.94 -13.16 -1.53
C GLN A 70 7.45 -11.76 -1.19
N THR A 71 8.36 -10.97 -0.64
CA THR A 71 8.14 -9.57 -0.28
C THR A 71 9.07 -8.66 -1.06
N TYR A 72 8.61 -7.44 -1.33
CA TYR A 72 9.39 -6.38 -1.93
C TYR A 72 9.10 -5.08 -1.17
N SER A 73 10.10 -4.23 -0.99
CA SER A 73 9.91 -2.95 -0.32
C SER A 73 10.56 -1.80 -1.09
N PHE A 74 9.90 -0.65 -1.07
CA PHE A 74 10.39 0.59 -1.68
C PHE A 74 10.11 1.77 -0.76
N THR A 75 11.01 2.76 -0.71
CA THR A 75 10.86 3.96 0.12
C THR A 75 10.68 5.16 -0.80
N TYR A 76 9.63 5.94 -0.56
CA TYR A 76 9.33 7.12 -1.36
C TYR A 76 9.84 8.38 -0.66
N ASP A 77 10.78 9.07 -1.28
CA ASP A 77 11.47 10.23 -0.69
C ASP A 77 10.91 11.58 -1.20
N THR A 78 9.84 11.52 -1.98
CA THR A 78 9.16 12.68 -2.56
C THR A 78 7.65 12.59 -2.34
N VAL A 79 7.03 13.69 -1.93
CA VAL A 79 5.57 13.85 -1.86
C VAL A 79 4.98 13.76 -3.26
N GLY A 80 3.85 13.06 -3.42
CA GLY A 80 3.21 12.88 -4.72
C GLY A 80 2.26 11.69 -4.79
N SER A 81 1.73 11.44 -5.98
CA SER A 81 0.93 10.26 -6.31
C SER A 81 1.72 9.37 -7.25
N PHE A 82 1.91 8.11 -6.87
CA PHE A 82 2.75 7.14 -7.58
C PHE A 82 1.91 5.94 -8.00
N PRO A 83 1.32 5.96 -9.21
CA PRO A 83 0.65 4.80 -9.76
C PRO A 83 1.67 3.73 -10.18
N TYR A 84 1.26 2.48 -10.02
CA TYR A 84 2.07 1.30 -10.36
C TYR A 84 1.16 0.17 -10.83
N HIS A 85 1.75 -0.82 -11.52
CA HIS A 85 1.03 -1.96 -12.07
C HIS A 85 1.83 -3.27 -11.93
N CYS A 86 1.16 -4.38 -12.29
CA CYS A 86 1.80 -5.66 -12.53
C CYS A 86 2.03 -5.85 -14.04
N ASN A 87 3.26 -6.11 -14.46
CA ASN A 87 3.63 -6.35 -15.86
C ASN A 87 2.94 -7.59 -16.48
N PHE A 88 2.51 -8.56 -15.66
CA PHE A 88 1.91 -9.80 -16.15
C PHE A 88 0.40 -9.72 -16.32
N HIS A 89 -0.27 -8.81 -15.61
CA HIS A 89 -1.72 -8.74 -15.54
C HIS A 89 -2.17 -7.28 -15.65
N SER A 90 -2.61 -6.87 -16.84
CA SER A 90 -2.90 -5.47 -17.18
C SER A 90 -3.97 -4.79 -16.31
N ASN A 91 -4.83 -5.58 -15.65
CA ASN A 91 -5.90 -5.06 -14.80
C ASN A 91 -5.44 -4.81 -13.35
N MET A 92 -4.22 -5.20 -13.00
CA MET A 92 -3.67 -5.01 -11.65
C MET A 92 -2.96 -3.67 -11.57
N THR A 93 -3.62 -2.69 -10.97
CA THR A 93 -3.08 -1.35 -10.72
C THR A 93 -3.21 -0.97 -9.26
N GLY A 94 -2.25 -0.20 -8.76
CA GLY A 94 -2.33 0.41 -7.44
C GLY A 94 -1.77 1.82 -7.43
N THR A 95 -1.90 2.50 -6.30
CA THR A 95 -1.36 3.85 -6.11
C THR A 95 -0.81 4.01 -4.70
N VAL A 96 0.42 4.49 -4.60
CA VAL A 96 0.96 5.02 -3.34
C VAL A 96 0.82 6.53 -3.39
N GLU A 97 0.06 7.09 -2.47
CA GLU A 97 0.03 8.53 -2.19
C GLU A 97 1.01 8.83 -1.07
N VAL A 98 1.91 9.79 -1.29
CA VAL A 98 2.92 10.20 -0.31
C VAL A 98 2.62 11.62 0.12
N THR A 99 2.41 11.81 1.41
CA THR A 99 2.14 13.10 2.04
C THR A 99 3.29 13.50 2.95
N GLN A 100 3.23 14.71 3.52
CA GLN A 100 4.13 15.16 4.57
C GLN A 100 3.89 14.42 5.90
#